data_AF-A0A0C1GTW9-F1
#
_entry.id   AF-A0A0C1GTW9-F1
#
_cell.length_a   1.000
_cell.length_b   1.000
_cell.length_c   1.000
_cell.angle_alpha   90.00
_cell.angle_beta   90.00
_cell.angle_gamma   90.00
#
_symmetry.space_group_name_H-M   'P 1'
#
loop_
_entity.id
_entity.type
_entity.pdbx_description
1 polymer ?
#
loop_
_entity_poly.entity_id
_entity_poly.type
_entity_poly.pdbx_seq_one_letter_code
_entity_poly.pdbx_strand_id
1 'polypeptide(L)' 'MEKKLKTVDIVKWIATAIQLVGYGLTGMNVAPWNVYAFFVGIILWFLVGVMWKDRAIMVVHVGALIALVTGFVNS' A
#
# COMPACT_ATOMS: atom_id res chain seq x y z
N MET A 1 13.91 -13.55 -25.31
CA MET A 1 14.61 -13.10 -24.09
C MET A 1 13.65 -13.23 -22.93
N GLU A 2 13.95 -14.08 -21.96
CA GLU A 2 13.13 -14.25 -20.75
C GLU A 2 13.47 -13.12 -19.76
N LYS A 3 12.51 -12.25 -19.46
CA LYS A 3 12.72 -11.11 -18.56
C LYS A 3 12.62 -11.63 -17.13
N LYS A 4 13.76 -11.85 -16.46
CA LYS A 4 13.78 -12.28 -15.05
C LYS A 4 12.98 -11.28 -14.19
N LEU A 5 11.99 -11.79 -13.46
CA LEU A 5 11.24 -11.02 -12.47
C LEU A 5 12.20 -10.46 -11.44
N LYS A 6 12.21 -9.13 -11.27
CA LYS A 6 12.96 -8.49 -10.19
C LYS A 6 12.13 -8.56 -8.92
N THR A 7 12.78 -8.60 -7.76
CA THR A 7 12.11 -8.54 -6.45
C THR A 7 11.13 -7.36 -6.38
N VAL A 8 11.50 -6.20 -6.93
CA VAL A 8 10.63 -5.02 -6.93
C VAL A 8 9.35 -5.21 -7.75
N ASP A 9 9.39 -6.01 -8.82
CA ASP A 9 8.21 -6.30 -9.61
C ASP A 9 7.22 -7.16 -8.82
N ILE A 10 7.72 -8.12 -8.05
CA ILE A 10 6.91 -8.97 -7.17
C ILE A 10 6.28 -8.11 -6.06
N VAL A 11 7.09 -7.33 -5.34
CA VAL A 11 6.61 -6.51 -4.21
C VAL A 11 5.56 -5.49 -4.67
N LYS A 12 5.78 -4.82 -5.81
CA LYS A 12 4.80 -3.90 -6.43
C LYS A 12 3.47 -4.55 -6.69
N TRP A 13 3.46 -5.74 -7.29
CA TRP A 13 2.21 -6.42 -7.64
C TRP A 13 1.47 -6.93 -6.40
N ILE A 14 2.19 -7.41 -5.39
CA ILE A 14 1.59 -7.77 -4.09
C ILE A 14 1.00 -6.53 -3.42
N ALA A 15 1.75 -5.42 -3.37
CA ALA A 15 1.28 -4.15 -2.81
C ALA A 15 0.00 -3.68 -3.50
N THR A 16 -0.01 -3.72 -4.84
CA THR A 16 -1.18 -3.35 -5.67
C THR A 16 -2.39 -4.23 -5.37
N ALA A 17 -2.22 -5.55 -5.34
CA ALA A 17 -3.32 -6.49 -5.09
C ALA A 17 -3.94 -6.25 -3.71
N ILE A 18 -3.12 -6.08 -2.67
CA ILE A 18 -3.59 -5.81 -1.31
C ILE A 18 -4.29 -4.44 -1.23
N GLN A 19 -3.76 -3.40 -1.88
CA GLN A 19 -4.40 -2.08 -1.89
C GLN A 19 -5.77 -2.14 -2.58
N LEU A 20 -5.91 -2.89 -3.68
CA LEU A 20 -7.18 -3.11 -4.38
C LEU A 20 -8.21 -3.82 -3.50
N VAL A 21 -7.79 -4.79 -2.69
CA VAL A 21 -8.66 -5.39 -1.66
C VAL A 21 -9.11 -4.32 -0.66
N GLY A 22 -8.20 -3.46 -0.19
CA GLY A 22 -8.55 -2.33 0.68
C GLY A 22 -9.58 -1.38 0.06
N TYR A 23 -9.43 -1.03 -1.22
CA TYR A 23 -10.41 -0.23 -1.96
C TYR A 23 -11.76 -0.93 -2.08
N GLY A 24 -11.76 -2.24 -2.38
CA GLY A 24 -12.98 -3.04 -2.45
C GLY A 24 -13.72 -3.09 -1.11
N LEU A 25 -13.00 -3.38 -0.02
CA LEU A 25 -13.57 -3.41 1.33
C LEU A 25 -14.12 -2.05 1.75
N THR A 26 -13.46 -0.95 1.37
CA THR A 26 -13.96 0.42 1.61
C THR A 26 -15.25 0.68 0.84
N GLY A 27 -15.31 0.32 -0.45
CA GLY A 27 -16.53 0.44 -1.25
C GLY A 27 -17.70 -0.39 -0.72
N MET A 28 -17.41 -1.48 0.00
CA MET A 28 -18.40 -2.34 0.66
C MET A 28 -18.69 -1.93 2.12
N ASN A 29 -18.08 -0.86 2.63
CA ASN A 29 -18.18 -0.42 4.04
C ASN A 29 -17.77 -1.50 5.07
N VAL A 30 -16.79 -2.33 4.74
CA VAL A 30 -16.30 -3.40 5.63
C VAL A 30 -15.11 -2.92 6.45
N ALA A 31 -15.40 -2.37 7.63
CA ALA A 31 -14.41 -1.98 8.64
C ALA A 31 -14.24 -3.06 9.74
N PRO A 32 -13.05 -3.20 10.36
CA PRO A 32 -11.79 -2.47 10.11
C PRO A 32 -10.89 -3.14 9.05
N TRP A 33 -11.37 -4.18 8.37
CA TRP A 33 -10.56 -4.96 7.43
C TRP A 33 -9.98 -4.15 6.28
N ASN A 34 -10.72 -3.14 5.80
CA ASN A 34 -10.21 -2.19 4.81
C ASN A 34 -8.96 -1.43 5.31
N VAL A 35 -8.96 -0.99 6.57
CA VAL A 35 -7.84 -0.27 7.19
C VAL A 35 -6.61 -1.17 7.28
N TYR A 36 -6.77 -2.43 7.70
CA TYR A 36 -5.65 -3.38 7.76
C TYR A 36 -5.08 -3.69 6.37
N ALA A 37 -5.92 -3.86 5.36
CA ALA A 37 -5.48 -4.04 3.99
C ALA A 37 -4.70 -2.82 3.48
N PHE A 38 -5.20 -1.61 3.72
CA PHE A 38 -4.48 -0.39 3.34
C PHE A 38 -3.17 -0.21 4.09
N PHE A 39 -3.12 -0.52 5.38
CA PHE A 39 -1.90 -0.44 6.18
C PHE A 39 -0.79 -1.33 5.58
N VAL A 40 -1.09 -2.60 5.28
CA VAL A 40 -0.13 -3.51 4.66
C VAL A 40 0.27 -3.02 3.27
N GLY A 41 -0.68 -2.58 2.45
CA GLY A 41 -0.41 -2.04 1.12
C GLY A 41 0.51 -0.82 1.15
N ILE A 42 0.29 0.11 2.10
CA ILE A 42 1.10 1.31 2.30
C ILE A 42 2.55 0.96 2.63
N ILE A 43 2.78 0.02 3.55
CA ILE A 43 4.13 -0.41 3.92
C ILE A 43 4.84 -1.04 2.72
N LEU A 44 4.17 -1.89 1.95
CA LEU A 44 4.77 -2.52 0.77
C LEU A 44 5.09 -1.51 -0.32
N TRP A 45 4.21 -0.56 -0.60
CA TRP A 45 4.48 0.50 -1.57
C TRP A 45 5.58 1.47 -1.12
N PHE A 46 5.70 1.74 0.17
CA PHE A 46 6.85 2.46 0.71
C PHE A 46 8.16 1.71 0.42
N LEU A 47 8.19 0.39 0.63
CA LEU A 47 9.35 -0.45 0.28
C LEU A 47 9.65 -0.42 -1.23
N VAL A 48 8.63 -0.43 -2.09
CA VAL A 48 8.82 -0.23 -3.55
C VAL A 48 9.48 1.12 -3.83
N GLY A 49 9.04 2.19 -3.16
CA GLY A 49 9.68 3.51 -3.25
C GLY A 49 11.16 3.48 -2.87
N VAL A 50 11.52 2.78 -1.79
CA VAL A 50 12.92 2.57 -1.38
C VAL A 50 13.70 1.80 -2.46
N MET A 51 13.14 0.72 -3.00
CA MET A 51 13.78 -0.11 -4.02
C MET A 51 14.01 0.63 -5.35
N TRP A 52 13.08 1.52 -5.72
CA TRP A 52 13.21 2.39 -6.90
C TRP A 52 14.00 3.67 -6.63
N LYS A 53 14.33 3.97 -5.37
CA LYS A 53 14.88 5.27 -4.92
C LYS A 53 13.97 6.45 -5.30
N ASP A 54 12.67 6.20 -5.35
CA ASP A 54 11.65 7.19 -5.70
C ASP A 54 11.10 7.86 -4.43
N ARG A 55 11.49 9.13 -4.23
CA ARG A 55 11.07 9.91 -3.06
C ARG A 55 9.59 10.28 -3.09
N ALA A 56 8.98 10.43 -4.27
CA ALA A 56 7.57 10.75 -4.37
C ALA A 56 6.71 9.58 -3.86
N ILE A 57 7.06 8.35 -4.24
CA ILE A 57 6.39 7.14 -3.73
C ILE A 57 6.55 7.00 -2.22
N MET A 58 7.75 7.27 -1.69
CA MET A 58 7.96 7.21 -0.24
C MET A 58 7.11 8.25 0.51
N VAL A 59 7.13 9.52 0.05
CA VAL A 59 6.40 10.63 0.70
C VAL A 59 4.89 10.40 0.68
N VAL A 60 4.32 9.97 -0.46
CA VAL A 60 2.87 9.75 -0.54
C VAL A 60 2.40 8.64 0.41
N HIS A 61 3.20 7.59 0.60
CA HIS A 61 2.84 6.49 1.49
C HIS A 61 3.06 6.82 2.97
N VAL A 62 4.02 7.68 3.31
CA VAL A 62 4.11 8.26 4.66
C VAL A 62 2.90 9.14 4.96
N GLY A 63 2.51 10.01 4.02
CA GLY A 63 1.30 10.84 4.15
C GLY A 63 0.03 10.00 4.29
N ALA A 64 -0.11 8.95 3.46
CA ALA A 64 -1.22 8.01 3.54
C ALA A 64 -1.25 7.25 4.88
N LEU A 65 -0.08 6.86 5.43
CA LEU A 65 0.00 6.21 6.73
C LEU A 65 -0.49 7.13 7.85
N ILE A 66 -0.05 8.39 7.86
CA ILE A 66 -0.50 9.40 8.83
C ILE A 66 -2.01 9.58 8.71
N ALA A 67 -2.53 9.79 7.51
CA ALA A 67 -3.96 9.95 7.27
C ALA A 67 -4.76 8.73 7.76
N LEU A 68 -4.32 7.52 7.43
CA LEU A 68 -4.98 6.28 7.84
C LEU A 68 -5.01 6.10 9.36
N VAL A 69 -3.88 6.34 10.05
CA VAL A 69 -3.78 6.23 11.50
C VAL A 69 -4.64 7.30 12.19
N THR A 70 -4.56 8.56 11.74
CA THR A 70 -5.39 9.63 12.32
C THR A 70 -6.88 9.38 12.13
N GLY A 71 -7.28 8.86 10.96
CA GLY A 71 -8.65 8.46 10.71
C GLY A 71 -9.08 7.34 11.67
N PHE A 72 -8.29 6.26 11.74
CA PHE A 72 -8.60 5.08 12.56
C PHE A 72 -8.69 5.39 14.06
N VAL A 73 -7.83 6.26 14.59
CA VAL A 73 -7.86 6.64 16.02
C VAL A 73 -9.06 7.52 16.37
N ASN A 74 -9.55 8.32 15.41
CA ASN A 74 -10.72 9.20 15.59
C ASN A 74 -12.05 8.55 15.15
N SER A 75 -12.03 7.26 14.79
CA SER A 75 -13.19 6.49 14.30
C SER A 75 -14.04 5.91 15.43
#